data_AF-A0A934GW08-F1
#
_entry.id   AF-A0A934GW08-F1
#
_cell.length_a   1.000
_cell.length_b   1.000
_cell.length_c   1.000
_cell.angle_alpha   90.00
_cell.angle_beta   90.00
_cell.angle_gamma   90.00
#
_symmetry.space_group_name_H-M   'P 1'
#
loop_
_entity.id
_entity.type
_entity.pdbx_description
1 polymer ?
#
loop_
_entity_poly.entity_id
_entity_poly.type
_entity_poly.pdbx_seq_one_letter_code
_entity_poly.pdbx_strand_id
1 'polypeptide(L)'
;MQHYLKVVGNGQRTARGLTHSEAEVSMELIASPAQIGALMAILRIKEESVEVELPYLADICVPYDGGAKSPILILAAAFIAVACGVQVALHGRAGGKTGPKFDIGAWQAQIQVYQIMPDAALLCWEEVGLLSPVPTIPEKHSITCDICQDRINEHREVIIQGKILCRPCAYGVYYAAP
;
A
#
# COMPACT_ATOMS: atom_id res chain seq x y z
N MET A 1 -27.07 -16.01 5.83
CA MET A 1 -26.57 -15.44 4.57
C MET A 1 -27.60 -14.61 3.79
N GLN A 2 -28.76 -15.16 3.37
CA GLN A 2 -29.77 -14.39 2.60
C GLN A 2 -30.22 -13.07 3.26
N HIS A 3 -30.33 -13.06 4.59
CA HIS A 3 -30.63 -11.83 5.35
C HIS A 3 -29.56 -10.75 5.10
N TYR A 4 -28.27 -11.07 5.29
CA TYR A 4 -27.16 -10.14 5.09
C TYR A 4 -27.07 -9.63 3.65
N LEU A 5 -27.29 -10.49 2.65
CA LEU A 5 -27.35 -10.08 1.24
C LEU A 5 -28.42 -9.00 1.01
N LYS A 6 -29.58 -9.10 1.68
CA LYS A 6 -30.62 -8.06 1.60
C LYS A 6 -30.20 -6.77 2.30
N VAL A 7 -29.54 -6.87 3.46
CA VAL A 7 -29.06 -5.69 4.21
C VAL A 7 -28.03 -4.90 3.41
N VAL A 8 -27.05 -5.59 2.80
CA VAL A 8 -25.99 -4.92 2.06
C VAL A 8 -26.37 -4.57 0.62
N GLY A 9 -27.19 -5.40 -0.03
CA GLY A 9 -27.43 -5.35 -1.48
C GLY A 9 -28.81 -4.85 -1.91
N ASN A 10 -29.67 -4.43 -0.99
CA ASN A 10 -30.87 -3.69 -1.37
C ASN A 10 -30.49 -2.37 -2.07
N GLY A 11 -31.39 -1.82 -2.91
CA GLY A 11 -31.08 -0.61 -3.69
C GLY A 11 -30.59 0.57 -2.84
N GLN A 12 -30.04 1.60 -3.50
CA GLN A 12 -29.31 2.73 -2.86
C GLN A 12 -30.02 3.41 -1.67
N ARG A 13 -31.35 3.31 -1.57
CA ARG A 13 -32.14 3.92 -0.48
C ARG A 13 -32.25 3.08 0.78
N THR A 14 -32.03 1.76 0.70
CA THR A 14 -32.31 0.82 1.80
C THR A 14 -31.14 -0.08 2.15
N ALA A 15 -30.12 -0.12 1.30
CA ALA A 15 -28.83 -0.72 1.65
C ALA A 15 -28.14 0.05 2.78
N ARG A 16 -27.60 -0.67 3.77
CA ARG A 16 -26.68 -0.10 4.79
C ARG A 16 -25.46 -0.99 5.05
N GLY A 17 -24.41 -0.44 5.66
CA GLY A 17 -23.28 -1.24 6.14
C GLY A 17 -23.76 -2.27 7.17
N LEU A 18 -23.06 -3.40 7.25
CA LEU A 18 -23.22 -4.33 8.38
C LEU A 18 -22.60 -3.68 9.62
N THR A 19 -23.22 -3.89 10.78
CA THR A 19 -22.52 -3.63 12.05
C THR A 19 -21.35 -4.61 12.22
N HIS A 20 -20.41 -4.32 13.12
CA HIS A 20 -19.31 -5.25 13.42
C HIS A 20 -19.82 -6.67 13.76
N SER A 21 -20.83 -6.77 14.63
CA SER A 21 -21.43 -8.06 15.01
C SER A 21 -22.14 -8.76 13.84
N GLU A 22 -22.81 -8.01 12.96
CA GLU A 22 -23.42 -8.59 11.77
C GLU A 22 -22.37 -9.09 10.77
N ALA A 23 -21.26 -8.36 10.62
CA ALA A 23 -20.14 -8.73 9.77
C ALA A 23 -19.48 -10.02 10.28
N GLU A 24 -19.15 -10.09 11.56
CA GLU A 24 -18.58 -11.28 12.22
C GLU A 24 -19.45 -12.52 11.98
N VAL A 25 -20.74 -12.43 12.31
CA VAL A 25 -21.68 -13.55 12.08
C VAL A 25 -21.77 -13.88 10.59
N SER A 26 -21.77 -12.89 9.70
CA SER A 26 -21.86 -13.16 8.26
C SER A 26 -20.66 -13.94 7.70
N MET A 27 -19.46 -13.73 8.27
CA MET A 27 -18.22 -14.38 7.84
C MET A 27 -18.13 -15.85 8.31
N GLU A 28 -18.77 -16.19 9.43
CA GLU A 28 -18.77 -17.55 9.99
C GLU A 28 -19.86 -18.46 9.40
N LEU A 29 -20.84 -17.89 8.69
CA LEU A 29 -21.97 -18.66 8.18
C LEU A 29 -21.57 -19.61 7.06
N ILE A 30 -21.99 -20.87 7.20
CA ILE A 30 -22.00 -21.83 6.10
C ILE A 30 -22.94 -21.31 5.01
N ALA A 31 -22.39 -20.98 3.85
CA ALA A 31 -23.10 -20.40 2.72
C ALA A 31 -22.70 -21.09 1.42
N SER A 32 -23.58 -21.06 0.41
CA SER A 32 -23.23 -21.60 -0.90
C SER A 32 -22.20 -20.71 -1.61
N PRO A 33 -21.39 -21.24 -2.54
CA PRO A 33 -20.45 -20.43 -3.31
C PRO A 33 -21.11 -19.25 -4.03
N ALA A 34 -22.35 -19.41 -4.51
CA ALA A 34 -23.11 -18.34 -5.13
C ALA A 34 -23.47 -17.22 -4.14
N GLN A 35 -23.81 -17.56 -2.90
CA GLN A 35 -24.11 -16.59 -1.86
C GLN A 35 -22.85 -15.85 -1.37
N ILE A 36 -21.73 -16.56 -1.25
CA ILE A 36 -20.42 -15.98 -0.93
C ILE A 36 -20.01 -15.01 -2.04
N GLY A 37 -20.07 -15.44 -3.30
CA GLY A 37 -19.75 -14.60 -4.44
C GLY A 37 -20.64 -13.35 -4.54
N ALA A 38 -21.94 -13.49 -4.28
CA ALA A 38 -22.86 -12.36 -4.23
C ALA A 38 -22.49 -11.36 -3.12
N LEU A 39 -22.16 -11.85 -1.92
CA LEU A 39 -21.74 -11.00 -0.80
C LEU A 39 -20.45 -10.22 -1.16
N MET A 40 -19.43 -10.91 -1.68
CA MET A 40 -18.17 -10.29 -2.10
C MET A 40 -18.37 -9.22 -3.18
N ALA A 41 -19.21 -9.49 -4.19
CA ALA A 41 -19.51 -8.55 -5.26
C ALA A 41 -20.23 -7.31 -4.75
N ILE A 42 -21.22 -7.48 -3.87
CA ILE A 42 -21.97 -6.36 -3.28
C ILE A 42 -21.06 -5.49 -2.42
N LEU A 43 -20.25 -6.07 -1.55
CA LEU A 43 -19.30 -5.32 -0.70
C LEU A 43 -18.26 -4.56 -1.54
N ARG A 44 -17.82 -5.14 -2.66
CA ARG A 44 -16.91 -4.48 -3.60
C ARG A 44 -17.53 -3.26 -4.29
N ILE A 45 -18.81 -3.34 -4.68
CA ILE A 45 -19.50 -2.25 -5.38
C ILE A 45 -19.93 -1.15 -4.40
N LYS A 46 -20.37 -1.55 -3.22
CA LYS A 46 -20.86 -0.64 -2.18
C LYS A 46 -19.74 0.12 -1.47
N GLU A 47 -18.55 -0.47 -1.44
CA GLU A 47 -17.44 -0.11 -0.56
C GLU A 47 -17.77 -0.36 0.93
N GLU A 48 -16.78 -0.79 1.70
CA GLU A 48 -16.97 -1.12 3.11
C GLU A 48 -16.87 0.14 3.97
N SER A 49 -17.78 0.27 4.94
CA SER A 49 -17.68 1.28 5.99
C SER A 49 -16.66 0.80 7.05
N VAL A 50 -15.62 1.59 7.30
CA VAL A 50 -14.60 1.27 8.31
C VAL A 50 -14.96 1.93 9.64
N GLU A 51 -15.20 1.13 10.67
CA GLU A 51 -15.28 1.56 12.07
C GLU A 51 -14.18 0.86 12.87
N VAL A 52 -12.92 1.30 12.71
CA VAL A 52 -11.81 0.78 13.51
C VAL A 52 -10.89 1.93 13.91
N GLU A 53 -10.85 2.25 15.20
CA GLU A 53 -9.81 3.07 15.83
C GLU A 53 -8.93 2.15 16.69
N LEU A 54 -7.73 1.83 16.20
CA LEU A 54 -6.71 1.14 17.01
C LEU A 54 -5.61 2.15 17.35
N PRO A 55 -5.56 2.68 18.58
CA PRO A 55 -4.79 3.89 18.85
C PRO A 55 -3.27 3.73 18.87
N TYR A 56 -2.67 2.53 18.72
CA TYR A 56 -1.23 2.35 18.95
C TYR A 56 -0.51 1.28 18.11
N LEU A 57 -1.15 0.67 17.11
CA LEU A 57 -0.51 -0.35 16.26
C LEU A 57 -0.42 0.13 14.81
N ALA A 58 0.80 0.35 14.33
CA ALA A 58 1.04 0.52 12.90
C ALA A 58 1.09 -0.87 12.25
N ASP A 59 -0.02 -1.26 11.61
CA ASP A 59 -0.05 -2.40 10.70
C ASP A 59 0.57 -1.98 9.37
N ILE A 60 1.80 -2.44 9.16
CA ILE A 60 2.56 -2.19 7.94
C ILE A 60 2.43 -3.46 7.07
N CYS A 61 1.27 -3.61 6.44
CA CYS A 61 0.89 -4.77 5.62
C CYS A 61 1.92 -5.10 4.52
N VAL A 62 2.40 -6.36 4.43
CA VAL A 62 3.36 -6.80 3.38
C VAL A 62 2.94 -8.11 2.71
N PRO A 63 2.82 -8.18 1.37
CA PRO A 63 2.26 -7.20 0.47
C PRO A 63 0.91 -7.74 -0.06
N TYR A 64 -0.21 -7.16 0.38
CA TYR A 64 -1.49 -7.36 -0.31
C TYR A 64 -1.63 -6.45 -1.54
N ASP A 65 -0.78 -5.41 -1.64
CA ASP A 65 -0.63 -4.52 -2.78
C ASP A 65 0.87 -4.19 -3.02
N GLY A 66 1.25 -3.94 -4.27
CA GLY A 66 2.62 -3.57 -4.65
C GLY A 66 2.85 -3.57 -6.16
N GLY A 67 3.72 -2.69 -6.64
CA GLY A 67 4.03 -2.56 -8.07
C GLY A 67 5.09 -3.57 -8.56
N ALA A 68 4.86 -4.27 -9.66
CA ALA A 68 5.84 -5.20 -10.26
C ALA A 68 7.17 -4.53 -10.69
N LYS A 69 7.18 -3.20 -10.80
CA LYS A 69 8.29 -2.39 -11.34
C LYS A 69 9.00 -1.52 -10.29
N SER A 70 8.69 -1.67 -9.01
CA SER A 70 9.28 -0.84 -7.96
C SER A 70 9.65 -1.69 -6.73
N PRO A 71 10.76 -1.36 -6.05
CA PRO A 71 11.17 -2.05 -4.84
C PRO A 71 10.09 -1.92 -3.77
N ILE A 72 9.81 -3.02 -3.07
CA ILE A 72 8.89 -2.98 -1.92
C ILE A 72 9.65 -2.38 -0.73
N LEU A 73 9.45 -1.09 -0.47
CA LEU A 73 10.13 -0.33 0.61
C LEU A 73 9.53 -0.54 2.00
N ILE A 74 8.46 -1.31 2.09
CA ILE A 74 7.68 -1.46 3.32
C ILE A 74 8.46 -2.11 4.46
N LEU A 75 9.41 -2.99 4.14
CA LEU A 75 10.33 -3.59 5.12
C LEU A 75 11.29 -2.55 5.69
N ALA A 76 11.87 -1.69 4.84
CA ALA A 76 12.73 -0.60 5.28
C ALA A 76 11.96 0.41 6.14
N ALA A 77 10.73 0.75 5.74
CA ALA A 77 9.86 1.63 6.53
C ALA A 77 9.54 1.04 7.92
N ALA A 78 9.31 -0.28 8.01
CA ALA A 78 9.07 -0.96 9.27
C ALA A 78 10.27 -0.90 10.21
N PHE A 79 11.49 -1.11 9.72
CA PHE A 79 12.71 -1.00 10.54
C PHE A 79 12.90 0.42 11.08
N ILE A 80 12.68 1.44 10.25
CA ILE A 80 12.74 2.85 10.67
C ILE A 80 11.69 3.12 11.74
N ALA A 81 10.44 2.69 11.55
CA ALA A 81 9.36 2.88 12.52
C ALA A 81 9.69 2.24 13.88
N VAL A 82 10.23 1.01 13.88
CA VAL A 82 10.70 0.34 15.11
C VAL A 82 11.82 1.12 15.78
N ALA A 83 12.79 1.63 15.01
CA ALA A 83 13.87 2.47 15.55
C ALA A 83 13.35 3.77 16.19
N CYS A 84 12.24 4.31 15.69
CA CYS A 84 11.54 5.46 16.27
C CYS A 84 10.62 5.10 17.47
N GLY A 85 10.62 3.85 17.93
CA GLY A 85 9.82 3.40 19.08
C GLY A 85 8.39 3.00 18.74
N VAL A 86 8.04 2.87 17.45
CA VAL A 86 6.71 2.40 17.02
C VAL A 86 6.65 0.88 17.12
N GLN A 87 5.58 0.37 17.73
CA GLN A 87 5.27 -1.05 17.68
C GLN A 87 4.71 -1.40 16.30
N VAL A 88 5.44 -2.25 15.57
CA VAL A 88 5.07 -2.66 14.22
C VAL A 88 4.70 -4.14 14.21
N ALA A 89 3.53 -4.45 13.65
CA ALA A 89 3.18 -5.81 13.26
C ALA A 89 3.36 -5.96 11.75
N LEU A 90 4.18 -6.93 11.33
CA LEU A 90 4.31 -7.34 9.94
C LEU A 90 3.54 -8.64 9.74
N HIS A 91 2.49 -8.61 8.91
CA HIS A 91 1.79 -9.80 8.45
C HIS A 91 1.71 -9.84 6.93
N GLY A 92 1.65 -11.06 6.42
CA GLY A 92 1.61 -11.36 4.99
C GLY A 92 1.09 -12.76 4.74
N ARG A 93 0.63 -13.01 3.50
CA ARG A 93 0.20 -14.34 3.07
C ARG A 93 1.37 -15.10 2.45
N ALA A 94 1.60 -16.33 2.92
CA ALA A 94 2.58 -17.22 2.32
C ALA A 94 2.17 -17.64 0.90
N GLY A 95 3.15 -17.68 -0.01
CA GLY A 95 3.01 -18.19 -1.38
C GLY A 95 2.78 -17.13 -2.45
N GLY A 96 3.10 -17.45 -3.71
CA GLY A 96 3.03 -16.50 -4.82
C GLY A 96 1.63 -16.15 -5.31
N LYS A 97 0.55 -16.55 -4.62
CA LYS A 97 -0.84 -16.49 -5.13
C LYS A 97 -1.62 -15.19 -4.89
N THR A 98 -1.03 -14.22 -4.22
CA THR A 98 -1.61 -12.88 -4.05
C THR A 98 -1.11 -11.98 -5.18
N GLY A 99 -1.98 -11.68 -6.14
CA GLY A 99 -1.68 -10.74 -7.22
C GLY A 99 -1.57 -9.29 -6.71
N PRO A 100 -0.84 -8.39 -7.41
CA PRO A 100 -0.42 -8.51 -8.81
C PRO A 100 1.11 -8.56 -8.97
N LYS A 101 1.77 -9.67 -8.63
CA LYS A 101 3.20 -9.89 -8.97
C LYS A 101 3.51 -11.33 -9.36
N PHE A 102 2.69 -11.87 -10.25
CA PHE A 102 3.06 -13.07 -10.99
C PHE A 102 3.86 -12.67 -12.22
N ASP A 103 5.16 -12.53 -12.02
CA ASP A 103 6.19 -13.12 -12.86
C ASP A 103 7.46 -13.18 -11.99
N ILE A 104 8.51 -13.86 -12.43
CA ILE A 104 9.80 -13.98 -11.71
C ILE A 104 10.56 -12.62 -11.74
N GLY A 105 9.91 -11.54 -11.31
CA GLY A 105 10.28 -10.15 -11.58
C GLY A 105 10.30 -9.31 -10.30
N ALA A 106 11.44 -8.68 -10.06
CA ALA A 106 11.77 -7.77 -8.94
C ALA A 106 11.65 -8.37 -7.52
N TRP A 107 10.53 -8.96 -7.11
CA TRP A 107 10.29 -9.45 -5.75
C TRP A 107 11.25 -10.57 -5.34
N GLN A 108 11.37 -11.61 -6.17
CA GLN A 108 12.24 -12.76 -5.88
C GLN A 108 13.71 -12.37 -5.92
N ALA A 109 14.10 -11.52 -6.87
CA ALA A 109 15.43 -10.92 -6.92
C ALA A 109 15.71 -10.06 -5.68
N GLN A 110 14.72 -9.30 -5.20
CA GLN A 110 14.85 -8.45 -4.01
C GLN A 110 14.95 -9.28 -2.73
N ILE A 111 14.18 -10.38 -2.59
CA ILE A 111 14.36 -11.35 -1.49
C ILE A 111 15.76 -11.94 -1.52
N GLN A 112 16.21 -12.42 -2.68
CA GLN A 112 17.54 -13.02 -2.82
C GLN A 112 18.64 -12.01 -2.46
N VAL A 113 18.52 -10.77 -2.93
CA VAL A 113 19.45 -9.68 -2.59
C VAL A 113 19.42 -9.41 -1.08
N TYR A 114 18.25 -9.28 -0.45
CA TYR A 114 18.18 -9.06 1.01
C TYR A 114 18.72 -10.23 1.84
N GLN A 115 18.64 -11.45 1.35
CA GLN A 115 19.20 -12.62 2.04
C GLN A 115 20.73 -12.69 2.00
N ILE A 116 21.37 -12.04 1.01
CA ILE A 116 22.83 -12.07 0.84
C ILE A 116 23.50 -10.71 1.06
N MET A 117 22.71 -9.64 1.21
CA MET A 117 23.20 -8.29 1.48
C MET A 117 23.74 -8.24 2.90
N PRO A 118 24.99 -7.82 3.11
CA PRO A 118 25.55 -7.68 4.45
C PRO A 118 24.73 -6.71 5.31
N ASP A 119 24.60 -6.98 6.61
CA ASP A 119 23.88 -6.10 7.56
C ASP A 119 24.36 -4.65 7.47
N ALA A 120 25.67 -4.43 7.31
CA ALA A 120 26.24 -3.09 7.17
C ALA A 120 25.77 -2.33 5.92
N ALA A 121 25.37 -3.04 4.86
CA ALA A 121 24.79 -2.44 3.66
C ALA A 121 23.26 -2.32 3.76
N LEU A 122 22.59 -3.27 4.43
CA LEU A 122 21.14 -3.27 4.62
C LEU A 122 20.68 -2.23 5.65
N LEU A 123 21.49 -2.02 6.69
CA LEU A 123 21.24 -1.13 7.82
C LEU A 123 22.13 0.12 7.77
N CYS A 124 22.61 0.51 6.58
CA CYS A 124 23.28 1.79 6.39
C CYS A 124 22.22 2.89 6.30
N TRP A 125 22.30 3.83 7.22
CA TRP A 125 21.49 5.04 7.20
C TRP A 125 22.36 6.21 7.62
N GLU A 126 22.02 7.39 7.11
CA GLU A 126 22.67 8.65 7.43
C GLU A 126 21.58 9.65 7.79
N GLU A 127 21.84 10.47 8.80
CA GLU A 127 20.99 11.62 9.07
C GLU A 127 21.10 12.59 7.90
N VAL A 128 19.97 13.09 7.42
CA VAL A 128 19.95 14.08 6.34
C VAL A 128 18.96 15.20 6.66
N GLY A 129 19.34 16.42 6.33
CA GLY A 129 18.44 17.56 6.37
C GLY A 129 17.61 17.63 5.10
N LEU A 130 16.28 17.73 5.22
CA LEU A 130 15.43 18.01 4.07
C LEU A 130 15.63 19.45 3.61
N LEU A 131 15.91 19.64 2.32
CA LEU A 131 16.04 20.96 1.71
C LEU A 131 14.68 21.62 1.45
N SER A 132 13.59 20.87 1.61
CA SER A 132 12.22 21.33 1.44
C SER A 132 11.27 20.58 2.37
N PRO A 133 10.21 21.21 2.87
CA PRO A 133 9.20 20.54 3.70
C PRO A 133 8.53 19.38 2.94
N VAL A 134 7.99 18.42 3.69
CA VAL A 134 7.21 17.32 3.13
C VAL A 134 5.94 17.89 2.47
N PRO A 135 5.70 17.62 1.19
CA PRO A 135 4.56 18.18 0.48
C PRO A 135 3.24 17.53 0.92
N THR A 136 2.15 18.28 0.84
CA THR A 136 0.79 17.76 1.01
C THR A 136 0.38 16.99 -0.24
N ILE A 137 -0.25 15.81 -0.08
CA ILE A 137 -0.66 14.94 -1.20
C ILE A 137 -2.18 15.05 -1.37
N PRO A 138 -2.68 15.80 -2.37
CA PRO A 138 -4.11 16.06 -2.50
C PRO A 138 -4.89 14.87 -3.09
N GLU A 139 -4.29 14.12 -4.03
CA GLU A 139 -4.93 13.02 -4.75
C GLU A 139 -3.88 12.13 -5.42
N LYS A 140 -4.29 10.91 -5.81
CA LYS A 140 -3.41 9.91 -6.44
C LYS A 140 -3.04 10.31 -7.87
N HIS A 141 -1.79 10.68 -8.10
CA HIS A 141 -1.26 11.04 -9.42
C HIS A 141 0.03 10.29 -9.74
N SER A 142 0.24 9.91 -11.00
CA SER A 142 1.56 9.44 -11.43
C SER A 142 1.87 9.70 -12.89
N ILE A 143 3.10 10.10 -13.16
CA ILE A 143 3.63 10.40 -14.50
C ILE A 143 5.09 9.94 -14.61
N THR A 144 5.65 9.87 -15.82
CA THR A 144 7.02 9.40 -16.05
C THR A 144 7.97 10.56 -16.32
N CYS A 145 9.17 10.52 -15.73
CA CYS A 145 10.23 11.48 -16.01
C CYS A 145 10.82 11.27 -17.41
N ASP A 146 10.88 12.35 -18.21
CA ASP A 146 11.44 12.32 -19.57
C ASP A 146 12.95 11.99 -19.61
N ILE A 147 13.68 12.17 -18.50
CA ILE A 147 15.13 11.91 -18.42
C ILE A 147 15.42 10.51 -17.86
N CYS A 148 15.09 10.24 -16.59
CA CYS A 148 15.45 8.98 -15.94
C CYS A 148 14.44 7.85 -16.15
N GLN A 149 13.27 8.14 -16.74
CA GLN A 149 12.18 7.18 -16.94
C GLN A 149 11.56 6.62 -15.65
N ASP A 150 11.89 7.20 -14.49
CA ASP A 150 11.25 6.85 -13.22
C ASP A 150 9.82 7.39 -13.13
N ARG A 151 8.99 6.69 -12.35
CA ARG A 151 7.63 7.11 -12.02
C ARG A 151 7.66 8.21 -10.96
N ILE A 152 7.23 9.39 -11.34
CA ILE A 152 6.93 10.51 -10.45
C ILE A 152 5.53 10.29 -9.88
N ASN A 153 5.38 10.40 -8.57
CA ASN A 153 4.09 10.21 -7.90
C ASN A 153 3.65 11.49 -7.22
N GLU A 154 2.34 11.69 -7.14
CA GLU A 154 1.68 12.69 -6.31
C GLU A 154 2.05 14.13 -6.69
N HIS A 155 1.92 14.46 -7.98
CA HIS A 155 2.11 15.81 -8.53
C HIS A 155 3.50 16.42 -8.24
N ARG A 156 4.54 15.58 -8.23
CA ARG A 156 5.94 15.97 -7.95
C ARG A 156 6.76 16.25 -9.21
N GLU A 157 6.13 16.31 -10.36
CA GLU A 157 6.78 16.61 -11.62
C GLU A 157 7.12 18.09 -11.73
N VAL A 158 8.23 18.36 -12.41
CA VAL A 158 8.71 19.69 -12.71
C VAL A 158 8.67 19.85 -14.22
N ILE A 159 7.97 20.88 -14.71
CA ILE A 159 7.91 21.18 -16.13
C ILE A 159 8.98 22.21 -16.48
N ILE A 160 10.03 21.80 -17.20
CA ILE A 160 11.09 22.70 -17.70
C ILE A 160 11.12 22.61 -19.21
N GLN A 161 10.92 23.74 -19.90
CA GLN A 161 10.92 23.81 -21.38
C GLN A 161 9.98 22.76 -22.03
N GLY A 162 8.83 22.50 -21.40
CA GLY A 162 7.84 21.53 -21.88
C GLY A 162 8.16 20.06 -21.59
N LYS A 163 9.28 19.75 -20.92
CA LYS A 163 9.62 18.40 -20.47
C LYS A 163 9.15 18.16 -19.04
N ILE A 164 8.69 16.94 -18.77
CA ILE A 164 8.20 16.48 -17.48
C ILE A 164 9.35 15.78 -16.76
N LEU A 165 9.88 16.40 -15.72
CA LEU A 165 11.09 15.93 -15.03
C LEU A 165 10.79 15.58 -13.58
N CYS A 166 11.47 14.56 -13.05
CA CYS A 166 11.51 14.37 -11.60
C CYS A 166 12.40 15.47 -10.97
N ARG A 167 12.13 15.83 -9.71
CA ARG A 167 12.93 16.84 -9.00
C ARG A 167 14.45 16.56 -9.05
N PRO A 168 14.94 15.31 -8.84
CA PRO A 168 16.36 14.99 -9.03
C PRO A 168 16.92 15.37 -10.41
N CYS A 169 16.21 15.05 -11.49
CA CYS A 169 16.66 15.39 -12.85
C CYS A 169 16.57 16.90 -13.15
N ALA A 170 15.65 17.62 -12.50
CA ALA A 170 15.47 19.05 -12.70
C ALA A 170 16.45 19.90 -11.87
N TYR A 171 16.61 19.57 -10.58
CA TYR A 171 17.24 20.43 -9.58
C TYR A 171 18.21 19.70 -8.63
N GLY A 172 18.37 18.39 -8.79
CA GLY A 172 19.14 17.57 -7.84
C GLY A 172 18.31 17.05 -6.65
N VAL A 173 19.01 16.44 -5.70
CA VAL A 173 18.41 15.75 -4.55
C VAL A 173 17.70 16.72 -3.59
N TYR A 174 16.73 16.21 -2.82
CA TYR A 174 15.93 16.99 -1.86
C TYR A 174 16.46 16.94 -0.42
N TYR A 175 17.65 16.38 -0.23
CA TYR A 175 18.29 16.20 1.06
C TYR A 175 19.78 16.52 0.95
N ALA A 176 20.39 16.91 2.07
CA ALA A 176 21.82 17.09 2.20
C ALA A 176 22.31 16.40 3.47
N ALA A 177 23.58 15.97 3.46
CA ALA A 177 24.27 15.63 4.70
C ALA A 177 24.22 16.84 5.66
N PRO A 178 24.20 16.61 6.99
CA PRO A 178 24.12 17.67 7.99
C PRO A 178 25.23 18.73 7.84
#